data_AF-A0A7S1TV87-F1
#
_entry.id   AF-A0A7S1TV87-F1
#
_cell.length_a   1.000
_cell.length_b   1.000
_cell.length_c   1.000
_cell.angle_alpha   90.00
_cell.angle_beta   90.00
_cell.angle_gamma   90.00
#
_symmetry.space_group_name_H-M   'P 1'
#
loop_
_entity.id
_entity.type
_entity.pdbx_description
1 polymer ?
#
loop_
_entity_poly.entity_id
_entity_poly.type
_entity_poly.pdbx_seq_one_letter_code
_entity_poly.pdbx_strand_id
1 'polypeptide(L)'
;PVQPVQPVQPVQPVLPAQPAQPVQHQVQPGGLSLLPVSRIAPLADMANLAPVSRNVVFGLAHNTLPANLAIFLNSFRKHNREASIVFWLNAPLHQRTREVLTRFGADALIYDAAKDFPASWGSYHPSTTRWPLFKAYLDRHGSLVDNVLMIDTRDSAFQDDPFRYLGAPQGAPLWVYEEDTIISKNGWNEGWIRDCFGQQVTTSLGKNTVICSGVSIGGIVAVQRYLEEMTKVMATEWFHKCERNGVDQGVHNVIIHRRDVQGEFLRIADQRSGWIAHLQSNFYHVGGPDDAPVVTNNEGEKFAIVHQFDRNEKLALAYSKLYVYWNIEEDGYCDAFETRQDLDLFFKQCDMGKTGEITAYTCCASCAVRPGCKGWTFANGCWLKNCDYDPQSARPKSHAGAVSGYLKQQ
;
A
#
# COMPACT_ATOMS: atom_id res chain seq x y z
N PRO A 1 58.38 26.12 58.55
CA PRO A 1 57.00 26.33 58.04
C PRO A 1 56.44 24.99 57.52
N VAL A 2 55.80 24.25 58.43
CA VAL A 2 55.27 22.90 58.19
C VAL A 2 53.80 23.05 57.80
N GLN A 3 53.40 22.47 56.67
CA GLN A 3 52.00 22.44 56.23
C GLN A 3 51.17 21.48 57.11
N PRO A 4 49.88 21.75 57.37
CA PRO A 4 49.06 20.89 58.21
C PRO A 4 48.62 19.64 57.43
N VAL A 5 48.80 18.48 58.06
CA VAL A 5 48.28 17.18 57.63
C VAL A 5 46.76 17.16 57.86
N GLN A 6 45.98 16.88 56.81
CA GLN A 6 44.54 16.67 56.93
C GLN A 6 44.23 15.28 57.52
N PRO A 7 43.15 15.14 58.31
CA PRO A 7 42.80 13.87 58.92
C PRO A 7 42.20 12.90 57.89
N VAL A 8 42.70 11.66 57.91
CA VAL A 8 42.20 10.52 57.13
C VAL A 8 40.82 10.12 57.67
N GLN A 9 39.80 10.14 56.81
CA GLN A 9 38.46 9.64 57.16
C GLN A 9 38.44 8.10 57.21
N PRO A 10 37.62 7.50 58.08
CA PRO A 10 37.57 6.05 58.22
C PRO A 10 36.88 5.40 57.01
N VAL A 11 37.52 4.35 56.48
CA VAL A 11 37.00 3.50 55.41
C VAL A 11 35.79 2.72 55.94
N GLN A 12 34.62 2.95 55.35
CA GLN A 12 33.43 2.13 55.62
C GLN A 12 33.55 0.76 54.93
N PRO A 13 33.02 -0.32 55.55
CA PRO A 13 33.11 -1.66 54.98
C PRO A 13 32.23 -1.79 53.73
N VAL A 14 32.82 -2.29 52.66
CA VAL A 14 32.11 -2.63 51.41
C VAL A 14 31.23 -3.86 51.67
N LEU A 15 29.92 -3.68 51.67
CA LEU A 15 28.95 -4.76 51.68
C LEU A 15 28.93 -5.46 50.30
N PRO A 16 28.76 -6.79 50.24
CA PRO A 16 28.69 -7.51 48.98
C PRO A 16 27.44 -7.11 48.18
N ALA A 17 27.63 -6.88 46.89
CA ALA A 17 26.57 -6.53 45.95
C ALA A 17 25.47 -7.59 45.96
N GLN A 18 24.23 -7.18 46.23
CA GLN A 18 23.06 -8.03 46.05
C GLN A 18 22.83 -8.30 44.55
N PRO A 19 22.42 -9.51 44.16
CA PRO A 19 22.06 -9.80 42.78
C PRO A 19 20.87 -8.93 42.37
N ALA A 20 20.99 -8.26 41.22
CA ALA A 20 19.95 -7.44 40.64
C ALA A 20 18.65 -8.25 40.53
N GLN A 21 17.61 -7.79 41.21
CA GLN A 21 16.27 -8.32 41.00
C GLN A 21 15.83 -8.02 39.56
N PRO A 22 15.13 -8.94 38.89
CA PRO A 22 14.56 -8.64 37.58
C PRO A 22 13.59 -7.48 37.76
N VAL A 23 13.84 -6.39 37.05
CA VAL A 23 12.90 -5.28 36.94
C VAL A 23 11.64 -5.86 36.30
N GLN A 24 10.68 -6.22 37.14
CA GLN A 24 9.31 -6.38 36.70
C GLN A 24 8.87 -5.00 36.23
N HIS A 25 8.86 -4.78 34.92
CA HIS A 25 8.02 -3.76 34.34
C HIS A 25 6.58 -4.13 34.70
N GLN A 26 6.12 -3.65 35.86
CA GLN A 26 4.71 -3.43 36.08
C GLN A 26 4.28 -2.49 34.96
N VAL A 27 3.60 -3.05 33.97
CA VAL A 27 2.80 -2.29 33.01
C VAL A 27 1.77 -1.57 33.85
N GLN A 28 2.07 -0.32 34.20
CA GLN A 28 1.02 0.61 34.57
C GLN A 28 0.07 0.69 33.37
N PRO A 29 -1.26 0.69 33.56
CA PRO A 29 -2.20 0.98 32.48
C PRO A 29 -2.04 2.47 32.12
N GLY A 30 -0.99 2.77 31.35
CA GLY A 30 -0.66 4.10 30.88
C GLY A 30 -1.63 4.49 29.77
N GLY A 31 -2.34 5.59 30.02
CA GLY A 31 -3.09 6.44 29.10
C GLY A 31 -3.42 5.86 27.72
N LEU A 32 -4.70 5.56 27.50
CA LEU A 32 -5.29 5.48 26.17
C LEU A 32 -5.02 6.79 25.40
N SER A 33 -3.95 6.83 24.61
CA SER A 33 -3.96 7.66 23.41
C SER A 33 -4.98 7.05 22.47
N LEU A 34 -6.22 7.56 22.53
CA LEU A 34 -7.28 7.18 21.61
C LEU A 34 -6.80 7.49 20.19
N LEU A 35 -7.04 6.57 19.27
CA LEU A 35 -6.76 6.81 17.86
C LEU A 35 -7.50 8.07 17.38
N PRO A 36 -7.00 8.75 16.34
CA PRO A 36 -7.72 9.86 15.72
C PRO A 36 -9.16 9.48 15.40
N VAL A 37 -10.09 10.42 15.55
CA VAL A 37 -11.48 10.20 15.11
C VAL A 37 -11.52 10.24 13.59
N SER A 38 -12.01 9.17 12.96
CA SER A 38 -12.21 9.12 11.51
C SER A 38 -13.28 10.11 11.06
N ARG A 39 -12.97 10.84 9.99
CA ARG A 39 -13.91 11.72 9.28
C ARG A 39 -14.10 11.18 7.86
N ILE A 40 -15.35 10.91 7.49
CA ILE A 40 -15.72 10.49 6.13
C ILE A 40 -16.52 11.62 5.50
N ALA A 41 -16.00 12.21 4.42
CA ALA A 41 -16.61 13.37 3.77
C ALA A 41 -16.54 13.26 2.23
N PRO A 42 -17.44 13.91 1.49
CA PRO A 42 -17.29 14.11 0.05
C PRO A 42 -15.97 14.84 -0.28
N LEU A 43 -15.42 14.62 -1.48
CA LEU A 43 -14.19 15.28 -1.91
C LEU A 43 -14.29 16.82 -1.91
N ALA A 44 -15.48 17.36 -2.19
CA ALA A 44 -15.76 18.80 -2.12
C ALA A 44 -15.45 19.42 -0.74
N ASP A 45 -15.53 18.63 0.34
CA ASP A 45 -15.30 19.06 1.72
C ASP A 45 -13.85 18.87 2.18
N MET A 46 -12.91 18.55 1.27
CA MET A 46 -11.49 18.35 1.58
C MET A 46 -10.86 19.51 2.38
N ALA A 47 -11.35 20.74 2.19
CA ALA A 47 -10.88 21.90 2.94
C ALA A 47 -11.12 21.78 4.46
N ASN A 48 -12.13 21.02 4.89
CA ASN A 48 -12.47 20.82 6.29
C ASN A 48 -11.73 19.63 6.93
N LEU A 49 -10.95 18.90 6.15
CA LEU A 49 -10.30 17.65 6.55
C LEU A 49 -8.79 17.84 6.79
N ALA A 50 -8.40 18.85 7.58
CA ALA A 50 -7.01 19.11 7.92
C ALA A 50 -6.38 17.93 8.69
N PRO A 51 -5.09 17.63 8.51
CA PRO A 51 -4.42 16.54 9.21
C PRO A 51 -4.32 16.85 10.71
N VAL A 52 -4.45 15.82 11.54
CA VAL A 52 -4.31 15.90 13.00
C VAL A 52 -2.86 15.67 13.49
N SER A 53 -1.96 15.32 12.56
CA SER A 53 -0.53 15.07 12.81
C SER A 53 0.29 15.55 11.63
N ARG A 54 1.56 15.92 11.89
CA ARG A 54 2.50 16.37 10.86
C ARG A 54 3.01 15.24 9.97
N ASN A 55 2.87 13.99 10.40
CA ASN A 55 3.11 12.82 9.56
C ASN A 55 1.79 12.36 8.95
N VAL A 56 1.74 12.28 7.61
CA VAL A 56 0.52 11.96 6.87
C VAL A 56 0.74 10.77 5.94
N VAL A 57 -0.21 9.85 5.92
CA VAL A 57 -0.27 8.70 5.00
C VAL A 57 -1.39 8.95 3.99
N PHE A 58 -1.05 8.84 2.71
CA PHE A 58 -1.98 8.92 1.59
C PHE A 58 -2.12 7.58 0.88
N GLY A 59 -3.35 7.27 0.53
CA GLY A 59 -3.68 6.08 -0.23
C GLY A 59 -4.95 6.26 -1.05
N LEU A 60 -4.95 5.76 -2.29
CA LEU A 60 -6.17 5.67 -3.09
C LEU A 60 -6.73 4.25 -2.98
N ALA A 61 -7.86 4.11 -2.29
CA ALA A 61 -8.53 2.85 -2.04
C ALA A 61 -9.76 2.66 -2.97
N HIS A 62 -9.56 2.92 -4.27
CA HIS A 62 -10.60 2.72 -5.28
C HIS A 62 -10.97 1.23 -5.38
N ASN A 63 -12.25 0.89 -5.20
CA ASN A 63 -12.79 -0.47 -5.16
C ASN A 63 -12.00 -1.44 -4.27
N THR A 64 -11.37 -0.92 -3.21
CA THR A 64 -10.59 -1.75 -2.28
C THR A 64 -11.52 -2.40 -1.27
N LEU A 65 -11.43 -3.73 -1.13
CA LEU A 65 -12.26 -4.47 -0.20
C LEU A 65 -11.93 -4.11 1.27
N PRO A 66 -12.91 -4.22 2.18
CA PRO A 66 -12.69 -3.93 3.60
C PRO A 66 -11.56 -4.75 4.24
N ALA A 67 -11.39 -6.01 3.82
CA ALA A 67 -10.34 -6.90 4.32
C ALA A 67 -8.93 -6.35 4.03
N ASN A 68 -8.68 -5.87 2.82
CA ASN A 68 -7.40 -5.26 2.44
C ASN A 68 -7.14 -3.98 3.25
N LEU A 69 -8.16 -3.13 3.41
CA LEU A 69 -8.05 -1.94 4.26
C LEU A 69 -7.75 -2.29 5.72
N ALA A 70 -8.34 -3.37 6.24
CA ALA A 70 -8.04 -3.84 7.58
C ALA A 70 -6.60 -4.33 7.72
N ILE A 71 -6.06 -5.07 6.74
CA ILE A 71 -4.63 -5.45 6.72
C ILE A 71 -3.75 -4.21 6.78
N PHE A 72 -3.98 -3.24 5.90
CA PHE A 72 -3.22 -2.00 5.86
C PHE A 72 -3.29 -1.23 7.19
N LEU A 73 -4.51 -0.91 7.64
CA LEU A 73 -4.72 -0.01 8.78
C LEU A 73 -4.36 -0.65 10.11
N ASN A 74 -4.68 -1.93 10.30
CA ASN A 74 -4.37 -2.64 11.54
C ASN A 74 -2.85 -2.83 11.65
N SER A 75 -2.17 -3.27 10.58
CA SER A 75 -0.71 -3.40 10.61
C SER A 75 -0.04 -2.05 10.85
N PHE A 76 -0.49 -0.97 10.20
CA PHE A 76 0.04 0.38 10.46
C PHE A 76 -0.17 0.83 11.90
N ARG A 77 -1.40 0.74 12.44
CA ARG A 77 -1.74 1.22 13.78
C ARG A 77 -1.09 0.42 14.92
N LYS A 78 -0.58 -0.78 14.67
CA LYS A 78 0.31 -1.49 15.61
C LYS A 78 1.64 -0.76 15.84
N HIS A 79 2.11 0.00 14.86
CA HIS A 79 3.41 0.67 14.89
C HIS A 79 3.31 2.20 14.98
N ASN A 80 2.23 2.81 14.48
CA ASN A 80 2.04 4.25 14.51
C ASN A 80 0.59 4.64 14.85
N ARG A 81 0.38 5.18 16.06
CA ARG A 81 -0.95 5.57 16.57
C ARG A 81 -1.34 7.01 16.26
N GLU A 82 -0.43 7.82 15.73
CA GLU A 82 -0.56 9.28 15.72
C GLU A 82 -0.70 9.87 14.31
N ALA A 83 -0.03 9.28 13.31
CA ALA A 83 -0.04 9.81 11.95
C ALA A 83 -1.47 9.95 11.42
N SER A 84 -1.71 11.03 10.67
CA SER A 84 -2.97 11.20 9.95
C SER A 84 -2.98 10.23 8.76
N ILE A 85 -4.11 9.59 8.51
CA ILE A 85 -4.30 8.73 7.35
C ILE A 85 -5.45 9.33 6.55
N VAL A 86 -5.20 9.66 5.29
CA VAL A 86 -6.21 10.20 4.39
C VAL A 86 -6.31 9.28 3.19
N PHE A 87 -7.47 8.65 3.05
CA PHE A 87 -7.79 7.81 1.91
C PHE A 87 -8.78 8.47 0.97
N TRP A 88 -8.61 8.20 -0.31
CA TRP A 88 -9.60 8.51 -1.33
C TRP A 88 -10.31 7.22 -1.73
N LEU A 89 -11.64 7.22 -1.66
CA LEU A 89 -12.46 6.07 -1.99
C LEU A 89 -13.58 6.47 -2.95
N ASN A 90 -13.98 5.57 -3.85
CA ASN A 90 -15.15 5.78 -4.68
C ASN A 90 -16.43 5.32 -3.96
N ALA A 91 -17.53 6.02 -4.23
CA ALA A 91 -18.85 5.61 -3.77
C ALA A 91 -19.44 4.46 -4.62
N PRO A 92 -20.40 3.68 -4.07
CA PRO A 92 -20.85 3.67 -2.67
C PRO A 92 -19.88 2.89 -1.76
N LEU A 93 -19.79 3.30 -0.48
CA LEU A 93 -19.01 2.56 0.51
C LEU A 93 -19.83 1.46 1.17
N HIS A 94 -19.26 0.26 1.22
CA HIS A 94 -19.75 -0.85 2.03
C HIS A 94 -19.74 -0.49 3.53
N GLN A 95 -20.70 -1.02 4.30
CA GLN A 95 -20.77 -0.77 5.75
C GLN A 95 -19.47 -1.16 6.45
N ARG A 96 -18.94 -2.35 6.15
CA ARG A 96 -17.66 -2.83 6.70
C ARG A 96 -16.50 -1.86 6.44
N THR A 97 -16.46 -1.21 5.27
CA THR A 97 -15.42 -0.21 4.97
C THR A 97 -15.48 0.95 5.97
N ARG A 98 -16.69 1.47 6.27
CA ARG A 98 -16.87 2.56 7.24
C ARG A 98 -16.45 2.15 8.65
N GLU A 99 -16.79 0.94 9.05
CA GLU A 99 -16.39 0.37 10.34
C GLU A 99 -14.87 0.26 10.48
N VAL A 100 -14.18 -0.24 9.45
CA VAL A 100 -12.72 -0.36 9.43
C VAL A 100 -12.05 1.02 9.50
N LEU A 101 -12.50 1.99 8.71
CA LEU A 101 -11.99 3.37 8.73
C LEU A 101 -12.16 4.01 10.12
N THR A 102 -13.36 3.83 10.72
CA THR A 102 -13.69 4.36 12.05
C THR A 102 -12.83 3.71 13.13
N ARG A 103 -12.69 2.38 13.10
CA ARG A 103 -11.93 1.61 14.09
C ARG A 103 -10.47 2.03 14.16
N PHE A 104 -9.87 2.36 13.02
CA PHE A 104 -8.44 2.69 12.94
C PHE A 104 -8.15 4.18 12.78
N GLY A 105 -9.16 5.04 12.87
CA GLY A 105 -8.96 6.49 12.81
C GLY A 105 -8.35 6.95 11.49
N ALA A 106 -8.90 6.47 10.38
CA ALA A 106 -8.49 6.87 9.04
C ALA A 106 -9.56 7.77 8.43
N ASP A 107 -9.16 8.95 7.99
CA ASP A 107 -10.06 9.85 7.28
C ASP A 107 -10.26 9.36 5.84
N ALA A 108 -11.43 9.68 5.28
CA ALA A 108 -11.81 9.29 3.93
C ALA A 108 -12.46 10.45 3.18
N LEU A 109 -11.94 10.73 1.98
CA LEU A 109 -12.53 11.60 0.99
C LEU A 109 -13.20 10.75 -0.09
N ILE A 110 -14.51 10.91 -0.23
CA ILE A 110 -15.32 10.14 -1.18
C ILE A 110 -15.42 10.91 -2.49
N TYR A 111 -14.94 10.30 -3.57
CA TYR A 111 -14.95 10.91 -4.89
C TYR A 111 -15.79 10.12 -5.90
N ASP A 112 -16.25 10.83 -6.92
CA ASP A 112 -16.88 10.32 -8.12
C ASP A 112 -16.06 10.80 -9.31
N ALA A 113 -15.36 9.87 -9.98
CA ALA A 113 -14.42 10.23 -11.03
C ALA A 113 -15.06 11.03 -12.17
N ALA A 114 -16.33 10.77 -12.48
CA ALA A 114 -17.04 11.45 -13.55
C ALA A 114 -17.46 12.89 -13.18
N LYS A 115 -17.53 13.22 -11.88
CA LYS A 115 -17.97 14.53 -11.39
C LYS A 115 -16.81 15.39 -10.90
N ASP A 116 -15.84 14.76 -10.25
CA ASP A 116 -14.79 15.47 -9.51
C ASP A 116 -13.55 15.76 -10.35
N PHE A 117 -13.39 15.08 -11.49
CA PHE A 117 -12.29 15.34 -12.42
C PHE A 117 -12.78 16.04 -13.69
N PRO A 118 -11.89 16.79 -14.38
CA PRO A 118 -12.16 17.26 -15.73
C PRO A 118 -12.62 16.11 -16.63
N ALA A 119 -13.48 16.39 -17.62
CA ALA A 119 -14.03 15.36 -18.50
C ALA A 119 -12.94 14.51 -19.20
N SER A 120 -11.78 15.12 -19.51
CA SER A 120 -10.63 14.43 -20.09
C SER A 120 -9.98 13.41 -19.14
N TRP A 121 -10.16 13.57 -17.83
CA TRP A 121 -9.55 12.74 -16.77
C TRP A 121 -10.56 11.80 -16.11
N GLY A 122 -11.87 12.03 -16.28
CA GLY A 122 -12.91 11.20 -15.66
C GLY A 122 -12.87 9.73 -16.07
N SER A 123 -12.20 9.40 -17.18
CA SER A 123 -11.95 8.02 -17.63
C SER A 123 -10.55 7.49 -17.29
N TYR A 124 -9.69 8.28 -16.66
CA TYR A 124 -8.34 7.85 -16.32
C TYR A 124 -8.37 6.76 -15.27
N HIS A 125 -7.40 5.86 -15.34
CA HIS A 125 -7.26 4.80 -14.36
C HIS A 125 -6.98 5.37 -12.96
N PRO A 126 -7.51 4.76 -11.89
CA PRO A 126 -7.25 5.19 -10.50
C PRO A 126 -5.76 5.35 -10.16
N SER A 127 -4.88 4.51 -10.70
CA SER A 127 -3.43 4.62 -10.48
C SER A 127 -2.87 5.96 -10.99
N THR A 128 -3.47 6.56 -12.02
CA THR A 128 -3.17 7.89 -12.51
C THR A 128 -3.81 8.97 -11.64
N THR A 129 -5.10 8.85 -11.30
CA THR A 129 -5.84 9.94 -10.63
C THR A 129 -5.44 10.15 -9.17
N ARG A 130 -4.74 9.22 -8.52
CA ARG A 130 -4.23 9.40 -7.14
C ARG A 130 -3.31 10.61 -6.99
N TRP A 131 -2.46 10.87 -7.98
CA TRP A 131 -1.43 11.91 -7.89
C TRP A 131 -2.02 13.33 -7.85
N PRO A 132 -2.96 13.73 -8.73
CA PRO A 132 -3.61 15.03 -8.60
C PRO A 132 -4.45 15.15 -7.32
N LEU A 133 -5.04 14.06 -6.81
CA LEU A 133 -5.76 14.07 -5.53
C LEU A 133 -4.81 14.37 -4.35
N PHE A 134 -3.67 13.68 -4.29
CA PHE A 134 -2.65 13.90 -3.27
C PHE A 134 -2.10 15.33 -3.33
N LYS A 135 -1.83 15.82 -4.55
CA LYS A 135 -1.38 17.21 -4.77
C LYS A 135 -2.41 18.22 -4.26
N ALA A 136 -3.68 18.06 -4.65
CA ALA A 136 -4.74 18.99 -4.25
C ALA A 136 -4.91 19.07 -2.72
N TYR A 137 -4.70 17.97 -2.00
CA TYR A 137 -4.70 18.00 -0.54
C TYR A 137 -3.49 18.76 0.03
N LEU A 138 -2.29 18.53 -0.48
CA LEU A 138 -1.09 19.23 0.00
C LEU A 138 -1.06 20.71 -0.39
N ASP A 139 -1.66 21.09 -1.51
CA ASP A 139 -1.84 22.50 -1.89
C ASP A 139 -2.71 23.25 -0.84
N ARG A 140 -3.64 22.54 -0.18
CA ARG A 140 -4.52 23.10 0.87
C ARG A 140 -3.89 23.04 2.25
N HIS A 141 -3.31 21.90 2.62
CA HIS A 141 -2.94 21.56 4.00
C HIS A 141 -1.44 21.43 4.22
N GLY A 142 -0.60 21.61 3.19
CA GLY A 142 0.84 21.32 3.23
C GLY A 142 1.61 22.05 4.33
N SER A 143 1.17 23.24 4.76
CA SER A 143 1.80 23.96 5.89
C SER A 143 1.68 23.23 7.24
N LEU A 144 0.76 22.27 7.35
CA LEU A 144 0.53 21.46 8.55
C LEU A 144 1.29 20.12 8.51
N VAL A 145 2.03 19.84 7.44
CA VAL A 145 2.64 18.53 7.17
C VAL A 145 4.15 18.65 7.14
N ASP A 146 4.84 17.72 7.82
CA ASP A 146 6.29 17.54 7.73
C ASP A 146 6.65 16.42 6.76
N ASN A 147 6.01 15.26 6.91
CA ASN A 147 6.35 14.05 6.15
C ASN A 147 5.11 13.42 5.55
N VAL A 148 5.25 12.87 4.36
CA VAL A 148 4.18 12.20 3.62
C VAL A 148 4.65 10.81 3.19
N LEU A 149 3.83 9.80 3.48
CA LEU A 149 3.90 8.47 2.88
C LEU A 149 2.78 8.35 1.84
N MET A 150 3.12 8.17 0.57
CA MET A 150 2.19 7.84 -0.51
C MET A 150 2.33 6.36 -0.82
N ILE A 151 1.25 5.59 -0.69
CA ILE A 151 1.33 4.13 -0.71
C ILE A 151 0.08 3.46 -1.28
N ASP A 152 0.28 2.35 -2.00
CA ASP A 152 -0.79 1.47 -2.44
C ASP A 152 -1.51 0.85 -1.24
N THR A 153 -2.82 1.01 -1.15
CA THR A 153 -3.61 0.58 0.01
C THR A 153 -4.03 -0.89 -0.03
N ARG A 154 -4.11 -1.47 -1.23
CA ARG A 154 -4.69 -2.80 -1.44
C ARG A 154 -3.77 -3.92 -0.91
N ASP A 155 -2.47 -3.77 -1.12
CA ASP A 155 -1.48 -4.84 -1.00
C ASP A 155 -0.24 -4.40 -0.21
N SER A 156 -0.39 -3.45 0.72
CA SER A 156 0.66 -3.04 1.65
C SER A 156 0.33 -3.40 3.09
N ALA A 157 1.35 -3.83 3.83
CA ALA A 157 1.32 -4.07 5.27
C ALA A 157 2.58 -3.52 5.95
N PHE A 158 2.51 -3.30 7.26
CA PHE A 158 3.58 -2.68 8.05
C PHE A 158 4.11 -3.63 9.12
N GLN A 159 5.43 -3.66 9.29
CA GLN A 159 6.12 -4.35 10.38
C GLN A 159 6.88 -3.37 11.29
N ASP A 160 6.91 -2.08 10.94
CA ASP A 160 7.47 -1.00 11.75
C ASP A 160 6.86 0.36 11.39
N ASP A 161 7.21 1.42 12.12
CA ASP A 161 6.83 2.80 11.81
C ASP A 161 7.76 3.38 10.73
N PRO A 162 7.25 3.61 9.49
CA PRO A 162 8.10 4.03 8.38
C PRO A 162 8.67 5.43 8.54
N PHE A 163 8.03 6.30 9.33
CA PHE A 163 8.52 7.67 9.53
C PHE A 163 9.83 7.73 10.33
N ARG A 164 10.17 6.67 11.09
CA ARG A 164 11.43 6.58 11.84
C ARG A 164 12.67 6.49 10.93
N TYR A 165 12.48 6.11 9.67
CA TYR A 165 13.56 5.89 8.70
C TYR A 165 13.87 7.12 7.84
N LEU A 166 13.04 8.17 7.89
CA LEU A 166 13.26 9.40 7.11
C LEU A 166 14.38 10.30 7.67
N GLY A 167 14.79 10.09 8.92
CA GLY A 167 15.74 10.97 9.60
C GLY A 167 15.09 12.27 10.11
N ALA A 168 15.87 13.35 10.17
CA ALA A 168 15.40 14.63 10.71
C ALA A 168 14.26 15.23 9.83
N PRO A 169 13.18 15.78 10.44
CA PRO A 169 12.02 16.26 9.68
C PRO A 169 12.30 17.38 8.68
N GLN A 170 13.30 18.23 8.95
CA GLN A 170 13.67 19.32 8.06
C GLN A 170 14.59 18.82 6.95
N GLY A 171 14.12 18.91 5.71
CA GLY A 171 14.92 18.56 4.52
C GLY A 171 14.98 17.06 4.23
N ALA A 172 14.10 16.25 4.81
CA ALA A 172 14.01 14.82 4.49
C ALA A 172 13.79 14.62 2.97
N PRO A 173 14.64 13.82 2.30
CA PRO A 173 14.49 13.58 0.88
C PRO A 173 13.25 12.71 0.59
N LEU A 174 12.84 12.71 -0.67
CA LEU A 174 11.95 11.70 -1.22
C LEU A 174 12.72 10.40 -1.40
N TRP A 175 12.25 9.34 -0.74
CA TRP A 175 12.67 7.97 -0.95
C TRP A 175 11.73 7.28 -1.93
N VAL A 176 12.33 6.67 -2.93
CA VAL A 176 11.70 5.77 -3.91
C VAL A 176 12.53 4.49 -3.99
N TYR A 177 11.92 3.39 -4.44
CA TYR A 177 12.50 2.06 -4.26
C TYR A 177 12.54 1.28 -5.57
N GLU A 178 13.69 0.70 -5.86
CA GLU A 178 13.89 -0.12 -7.06
C GLU A 178 13.14 -1.45 -6.96
N GLU A 179 12.82 -2.04 -8.11
CA GLU A 179 12.51 -3.46 -8.27
C GLU A 179 13.78 -4.24 -8.65
N ASP A 180 13.71 -5.55 -8.92
CA ASP A 180 14.88 -6.37 -9.29
C ASP A 180 15.07 -6.56 -10.82
N THR A 181 14.51 -5.65 -11.63
CA THR A 181 14.59 -5.71 -13.10
C THR A 181 14.87 -4.35 -13.72
N ILE A 182 15.44 -4.34 -14.94
CA ILE A 182 15.64 -3.13 -15.73
C ILE A 182 14.46 -2.87 -16.66
N ILE A 183 14.28 -1.60 -17.04
CA ILE A 183 13.15 -1.16 -17.88
C ILE A 183 13.04 -1.97 -19.17
N SER A 184 14.15 -2.20 -19.90
CA SER A 184 14.13 -2.92 -21.18
C SER A 184 13.86 -4.43 -21.05
N LYS A 185 13.82 -4.99 -19.83
CA LYS A 185 13.47 -6.39 -19.58
C LYS A 185 12.07 -6.55 -19.01
N ASN A 186 11.39 -5.43 -18.72
CA ASN A 186 10.03 -5.41 -18.21
C ASN A 186 9.10 -4.85 -19.30
N GLY A 187 8.43 -5.74 -20.03
CA GLY A 187 7.62 -5.35 -21.20
C GLY A 187 6.48 -4.37 -20.88
N TRP A 188 5.97 -4.37 -19.63
CA TRP A 188 4.99 -3.39 -19.18
C TRP A 188 5.60 -2.00 -19.03
N ASN A 189 6.69 -1.88 -18.27
CA ASN A 189 7.37 -0.60 -18.07
C ASN A 189 7.95 -0.03 -19.36
N GLU A 190 8.59 -0.88 -20.19
CA GLU A 190 9.05 -0.47 -21.52
C GLU A 190 7.89 0.05 -22.37
N GLY A 191 6.75 -0.66 -22.37
CA GLY A 191 5.55 -0.28 -23.09
C GLY A 191 4.92 1.03 -22.60
N TRP A 192 4.76 1.20 -21.29
CA TRP A 192 4.23 2.44 -20.71
C TRP A 192 5.09 3.65 -21.09
N ILE A 193 6.42 3.52 -21.00
CA ILE A 193 7.34 4.61 -21.36
C ILE A 193 7.31 4.87 -22.87
N ARG A 194 7.35 3.83 -23.70
CA ARG A 194 7.33 3.98 -25.17
C ARG A 194 6.07 4.65 -25.66
N ASP A 195 4.92 4.25 -25.15
CA ASP A 195 3.64 4.70 -25.67
C ASP A 195 3.34 6.15 -25.25
N CYS A 196 3.86 6.60 -24.10
CA CYS A 196 3.70 7.98 -23.62
C CYS A 196 4.82 8.93 -24.05
N PHE A 197 6.07 8.47 -24.09
CA PHE A 197 7.25 9.34 -24.27
C PHE A 197 8.04 9.04 -25.55
N GLY A 198 7.70 7.99 -26.28
CA GLY A 198 8.32 7.62 -27.55
C GLY A 198 9.62 6.83 -27.42
N GLN A 199 10.02 6.22 -28.53
CA GLN A 199 11.13 5.26 -28.60
C GLN A 199 12.47 5.82 -28.12
N GLN A 200 12.77 7.09 -28.40
CA GLN A 200 14.03 7.72 -27.98
C GLN A 200 14.19 7.69 -26.45
N VAL A 201 13.11 7.98 -25.73
CA VAL A 201 13.10 8.01 -24.26
C VAL A 201 13.24 6.60 -23.72
N THR A 202 12.46 5.65 -24.24
CA THR A 202 12.55 4.23 -23.90
C THR A 202 13.97 3.69 -24.06
N THR A 203 14.62 3.96 -25.20
CA THR A 203 16.00 3.52 -25.45
C THR A 203 16.98 4.15 -24.47
N SER A 204 16.83 5.44 -24.16
CA SER A 204 17.73 6.14 -23.22
C SER A 204 17.63 5.61 -21.79
N LEU A 205 16.44 5.19 -21.36
CA LEU A 205 16.17 4.71 -20.00
C LEU A 205 16.24 3.19 -19.85
N GLY A 206 16.31 2.44 -20.96
CA GLY A 206 16.13 0.99 -20.95
C GLY A 206 17.07 0.21 -20.03
N LYS A 207 18.29 0.72 -19.79
CA LYS A 207 19.29 0.10 -18.90
C LYS A 207 19.10 0.43 -17.42
N ASN A 208 18.23 1.37 -17.09
CA ASN A 208 17.97 1.74 -15.71
C ASN A 208 17.04 0.74 -15.04
N THR A 209 17.21 0.56 -13.73
CA THR A 209 16.34 -0.27 -12.89
C THR A 209 14.93 0.31 -12.88
N VAL A 210 13.91 -0.55 -12.87
CA VAL A 210 12.53 -0.13 -12.62
C VAL A 210 12.43 0.37 -11.18
N ILE A 211 11.78 1.51 -11.00
CA ILE A 211 11.43 2.05 -9.68
C ILE A 211 9.92 1.89 -9.50
N CYS A 212 9.51 1.30 -8.39
CA CYS A 212 8.09 1.05 -8.13
C CYS A 212 7.41 2.33 -7.64
N SER A 213 6.31 2.70 -8.30
CA SER A 213 5.52 3.87 -7.92
C SER A 213 4.53 3.59 -6.78
N GLY A 214 4.46 2.34 -6.29
CA GLY A 214 3.50 1.92 -5.28
C GLY A 214 3.82 2.36 -3.87
N VAL A 215 5.07 2.77 -3.60
CA VAL A 215 5.48 3.34 -2.32
C VAL A 215 6.47 4.48 -2.55
N SER A 216 6.19 5.65 -1.97
CA SER A 216 7.09 6.80 -1.98
C SER A 216 6.91 7.59 -0.69
N ILE A 217 7.98 7.99 -0.05
CA ILE A 217 7.93 8.63 1.26
C ILE A 217 8.99 9.72 1.40
N GLY A 218 8.64 10.86 1.96
CA GLY A 218 9.62 11.93 2.16
C GLY A 218 9.09 13.14 2.89
N GLY A 219 9.95 14.14 3.03
CA GLY A 219 9.57 15.44 3.56
C GLY A 219 8.66 16.21 2.60
N ILE A 220 7.81 17.08 3.15
CA ILE A 220 6.76 17.81 2.41
C ILE A 220 7.29 18.54 1.18
N VAL A 221 8.46 19.18 1.27
CA VAL A 221 9.07 19.92 0.15
C VAL A 221 9.44 19.00 -1.00
N ALA A 222 10.06 17.84 -0.71
CA ALA A 222 10.46 16.88 -1.72
C ALA A 222 9.22 16.23 -2.37
N VAL A 223 8.22 15.90 -1.56
CA VAL A 223 6.96 15.29 -2.02
C VAL A 223 6.16 16.24 -2.90
N GLN A 224 6.04 17.52 -2.54
CA GLN A 224 5.34 18.52 -3.37
C GLN A 224 6.01 18.69 -4.73
N ARG A 225 7.35 18.73 -4.80
CA ARG A 225 8.08 18.77 -6.08
C ARG A 225 7.82 17.54 -6.93
N TYR A 226 7.83 16.37 -6.33
CA TYR A 226 7.54 15.13 -7.04
C TYR A 226 6.10 15.07 -7.57
N LEU A 227 5.12 15.49 -6.76
CA LEU A 227 3.72 15.58 -7.19
C LEU A 227 3.52 16.61 -8.31
N GLU A 228 4.23 17.74 -8.28
CA GLU A 228 4.24 18.72 -9.37
C GLU A 228 4.69 18.06 -10.68
N GLU A 229 5.83 17.37 -10.70
CA GLU A 229 6.34 16.73 -11.92
C GLU A 229 5.46 15.58 -12.42
N MET A 230 4.94 14.73 -11.51
CA MET A 230 3.99 13.66 -11.88
C MET A 230 2.73 14.23 -12.53
N THR A 231 2.11 15.23 -11.88
CA THR A 231 0.84 15.80 -12.34
C THR A 231 0.99 16.67 -13.58
N LYS A 232 2.13 17.35 -13.75
CA LYS A 232 2.47 18.11 -14.95
C LYS A 232 2.47 17.24 -16.20
N VAL A 233 3.01 16.01 -16.14
CA VAL A 233 2.94 15.06 -17.26
C VAL A 233 1.48 14.64 -17.54
N MET A 234 0.74 14.28 -16.50
CA MET A 234 -0.66 13.82 -16.62
C MET A 234 -1.60 14.90 -17.17
N ALA A 235 -1.27 16.17 -16.96
CA ALA A 235 -2.02 17.32 -17.45
C ALA A 235 -1.69 17.70 -18.90
N THR A 236 -0.73 17.06 -19.55
CA THR A 236 -0.41 17.35 -20.96
C THR A 236 -1.51 16.90 -21.91
N GLU A 237 -1.66 17.61 -23.03
CA GLU A 237 -2.68 17.31 -24.04
C GLU A 237 -2.53 15.92 -24.68
N TRP A 238 -1.34 15.31 -24.67
CA TRP A 238 -1.09 14.02 -25.30
C TRP A 238 -1.28 12.82 -24.36
N PHE A 239 -1.28 13.04 -23.05
CA PHE A 239 -1.28 11.95 -22.07
C PHE A 239 -2.50 11.03 -22.18
N HIS A 240 -3.69 11.58 -22.45
CA HIS A 240 -4.93 10.81 -22.64
C HIS A 240 -4.83 9.72 -23.72
N LYS A 241 -3.91 9.86 -24.69
CA LYS A 241 -3.73 8.90 -25.79
C LYS A 241 -3.00 7.62 -25.36
N CYS A 242 -2.20 7.71 -24.30
CA CYS A 242 -1.45 6.58 -23.78
C CYS A 242 -1.98 6.09 -22.42
N GLU A 243 -2.91 6.84 -21.81
CA GLU A 243 -3.44 6.56 -20.48
C GLU A 243 -4.10 5.18 -20.40
N ARG A 244 -3.71 4.42 -19.38
CA ARG A 244 -4.24 3.10 -19.02
C ARG A 244 -3.67 2.66 -17.67
N ASN A 245 -4.16 1.52 -17.17
CA ASN A 245 -3.64 0.90 -15.96
C ASN A 245 -2.10 0.77 -15.96
N GLY A 246 -1.49 1.27 -14.87
CA GLY A 246 -0.06 1.21 -14.59
C GLY A 246 0.81 2.25 -15.30
N VAL A 247 0.24 3.09 -16.16
CA VAL A 247 1.01 4.09 -16.92
C VAL A 247 1.72 5.12 -16.02
N ASP A 248 1.18 5.37 -14.83
CA ASP A 248 1.78 6.23 -13.82
C ASP A 248 3.13 5.70 -13.33
N GLN A 249 3.35 4.38 -13.33
CA GLN A 249 4.67 3.81 -13.07
C GLN A 249 5.66 4.11 -14.20
N GLY A 250 5.20 4.17 -15.46
CA GLY A 250 6.02 4.64 -16.58
C GLY A 250 6.41 6.11 -16.44
N VAL A 251 5.46 6.98 -16.07
CA VAL A 251 5.72 8.40 -15.77
C VAL A 251 6.72 8.54 -14.62
N HIS A 252 6.49 7.84 -13.51
CA HIS A 252 7.37 7.80 -12.35
C HIS A 252 8.81 7.46 -12.74
N ASN A 253 9.01 6.39 -13.52
CA ASN A 253 10.35 5.99 -13.97
C ASN A 253 11.01 7.07 -14.84
N VAL A 254 10.27 7.73 -15.73
CA VAL A 254 10.81 8.81 -16.56
C VAL A 254 11.27 9.99 -15.72
N ILE A 255 10.43 10.50 -14.82
CA ILE A 255 10.76 11.71 -14.04
C ILE A 255 11.90 11.47 -13.05
N ILE A 256 11.98 10.27 -12.46
CA ILE A 256 13.04 9.93 -11.51
C ILE A 256 14.37 9.74 -12.23
N HIS A 257 14.40 8.99 -13.34
CA HIS A 257 15.65 8.72 -14.05
C HIS A 257 16.19 9.91 -14.85
N ARG A 258 15.31 10.79 -15.33
CA ARG A 258 15.73 12.08 -15.92
C ARG A 258 16.22 13.08 -14.89
N ARG A 259 16.03 12.79 -13.60
CA ARG A 259 16.29 13.72 -12.50
C ARG A 259 15.50 15.00 -12.72
N ASP A 260 14.20 14.89 -12.99
CA ASP A 260 13.31 16.05 -12.96
C ASP A 260 13.07 16.45 -11.48
N VAL A 261 13.09 15.46 -10.58
CA VAL A 261 13.26 15.64 -9.13
C VAL A 261 14.75 15.63 -8.80
N GLN A 262 15.36 16.81 -8.62
CA GLN A 262 16.83 16.97 -8.50
C GLN A 262 17.38 17.09 -7.08
N GLY A 263 18.67 16.76 -6.98
CA GLY A 263 19.56 17.17 -5.89
C GLY A 263 19.43 16.35 -4.62
N GLU A 264 19.64 17.00 -3.48
CA GLU A 264 19.58 16.37 -2.16
C GLU A 264 18.19 15.81 -1.82
N PHE A 265 17.15 16.17 -2.58
CA PHE A 265 15.75 15.82 -2.35
C PHE A 265 15.34 14.43 -2.84
N LEU A 266 16.22 13.64 -3.47
CA LEU A 266 15.90 12.30 -3.96
C LEU A 266 16.87 11.25 -3.42
N ARG A 267 16.33 10.13 -2.94
CA ARG A 267 17.05 8.91 -2.57
C ARG A 267 16.36 7.73 -3.25
N ILE A 268 17.15 6.96 -3.99
CA ILE A 268 16.69 5.72 -4.63
C ILE A 268 17.33 4.59 -3.84
N ALA A 269 16.51 3.76 -3.19
CA ALA A 269 16.96 2.62 -2.42
C ALA A 269 16.75 1.32 -3.22
N ASP A 270 17.71 0.41 -3.13
CA ASP A 270 17.57 -0.94 -3.67
C ASP A 270 16.85 -1.87 -2.68
N GLN A 271 16.53 -3.08 -3.13
CA GLN A 271 15.89 -4.11 -2.30
C GLN A 271 16.85 -4.82 -1.33
N ARG A 272 18.15 -4.47 -1.32
CA ARG A 272 19.15 -5.09 -0.44
C ARG A 272 19.32 -4.31 0.86
N SER A 273 19.36 -2.99 0.73
CA SER A 273 19.64 -2.03 1.80
C SER A 273 18.44 -1.15 2.17
N GLY A 274 17.40 -1.15 1.32
CA GLY A 274 16.15 -0.45 1.59
C GLY A 274 15.35 -1.11 2.72
N TRP A 275 14.53 -0.30 3.39
CA TRP A 275 13.65 -0.75 4.47
C TRP A 275 12.20 -0.99 4.00
N ILE A 276 11.98 -1.05 2.69
CA ILE A 276 10.69 -1.39 2.06
C ILE A 276 10.90 -2.59 1.14
N ALA A 277 10.11 -3.63 1.36
CA ALA A 277 10.08 -4.80 0.50
C ALA A 277 9.10 -4.58 -0.66
N HIS A 278 9.56 -4.78 -1.89
CA HIS A 278 8.70 -5.03 -3.04
C HIS A 278 8.72 -6.51 -3.36
N LEU A 279 7.60 -7.21 -3.15
CA LEU A 279 7.52 -8.65 -3.34
C LEU A 279 7.50 -9.10 -4.81
N GLN A 280 7.48 -8.15 -5.75
CA GLN A 280 7.86 -8.40 -7.14
C GLN A 280 9.35 -8.77 -7.28
N SER A 281 10.19 -8.36 -6.33
CA SER A 281 11.61 -8.71 -6.28
C SER A 281 11.87 -10.03 -5.56
N ASN A 282 13.01 -10.67 -5.81
CA ASN A 282 13.41 -11.89 -5.08
C ASN A 282 14.39 -11.65 -3.91
N PHE A 283 14.52 -10.40 -3.43
CA PHE A 283 15.46 -10.01 -2.37
C PHE A 283 14.80 -9.99 -0.98
N TYR A 284 13.98 -10.99 -0.69
CA TYR A 284 13.31 -11.12 0.58
C TYR A 284 13.22 -12.57 1.06
N HIS A 285 13.04 -12.72 2.37
CA HIS A 285 12.70 -13.97 3.01
C HIS A 285 11.44 -13.80 3.85
N VAL A 286 10.54 -14.76 3.80
CA VAL A 286 9.38 -14.85 4.69
C VAL A 286 9.67 -15.94 5.72
N GLY A 287 9.76 -15.54 6.99
CA GLY A 287 9.97 -16.44 8.12
C GLY A 287 8.98 -16.16 9.25
N GLY A 288 9.26 -16.71 10.43
CA GLY A 288 8.36 -16.63 11.59
C GLY A 288 7.20 -17.64 11.53
N PRO A 289 6.39 -17.71 12.60
CA PRO A 289 5.21 -18.56 12.62
C PRO A 289 4.07 -17.99 11.76
N ASP A 290 3.14 -18.84 11.32
CA ASP A 290 2.01 -18.45 10.45
C ASP A 290 1.11 -17.36 11.04
N ASP A 291 1.09 -17.20 12.36
CA ASP A 291 0.33 -16.18 13.09
C ASP A 291 1.13 -14.89 13.37
N ALA A 292 2.42 -14.87 13.02
CA ALA A 292 3.27 -13.69 13.08
C ALA A 292 4.39 -13.76 12.02
N PRO A 293 4.05 -13.79 10.72
CA PRO A 293 5.05 -13.85 9.67
C PRO A 293 5.90 -12.57 9.67
N VAL A 294 7.19 -12.74 9.42
CA VAL A 294 8.17 -11.64 9.32
C VAL A 294 8.84 -11.69 7.96
N VAL A 295 8.83 -10.57 7.25
CA VAL A 295 9.54 -10.39 5.99
C VAL A 295 10.86 -9.66 6.25
N THR A 296 11.97 -10.28 5.87
CA THR A 296 13.32 -9.73 6.05
C THR A 296 14.05 -9.63 4.71
N ASN A 297 15.06 -8.78 4.63
CA ASN A 297 16.02 -8.79 3.53
C ASN A 297 16.94 -10.02 3.63
N ASN A 298 17.87 -10.16 2.69
CA ASN A 298 18.84 -11.27 2.66
C ASN A 298 19.88 -11.21 3.79
N GLU A 299 19.97 -10.10 4.52
CA GLU A 299 20.84 -9.92 5.69
C GLU A 299 20.11 -10.26 7.01
N GLY A 300 18.82 -10.62 6.93
CA GLY A 300 17.99 -10.94 8.09
C GLY A 300 17.38 -9.71 8.77
N GLU A 301 17.53 -8.52 8.19
CA GLU A 301 16.92 -7.30 8.71
C GLU A 301 15.46 -7.19 8.27
N LYS A 302 14.60 -6.81 9.21
CA LYS A 302 13.15 -6.69 8.99
C LYS A 302 12.83 -5.44 8.15
N PHE A 303 12.05 -5.61 7.09
CA PHE A 303 11.50 -4.48 6.34
C PHE A 303 10.43 -3.76 7.16
N ALA A 304 10.37 -2.42 7.11
CA ALA A 304 9.33 -1.65 7.79
C ALA A 304 7.99 -1.74 7.05
N ILE A 305 8.03 -1.75 5.72
CA ILE A 305 6.86 -1.89 4.84
C ILE A 305 7.03 -3.12 3.96
N VAL A 306 5.96 -3.90 3.83
CA VAL A 306 5.85 -5.03 2.92
C VAL A 306 4.79 -4.68 1.88
N HIS A 307 5.23 -4.34 0.67
CA HIS A 307 4.35 -3.99 -0.45
C HIS A 307 4.25 -5.15 -1.44
N GLN A 308 3.06 -5.29 -2.04
CA GLN A 308 2.66 -6.41 -2.90
C GLN A 308 2.66 -7.75 -2.15
N PHE A 309 2.22 -7.76 -0.89
CA PHE A 309 2.17 -8.98 -0.10
C PHE A 309 1.31 -10.09 -0.73
N ASP A 310 0.35 -9.70 -1.58
CA ASP A 310 -0.53 -10.57 -2.36
C ASP A 310 0.22 -11.40 -3.43
N ARG A 311 1.50 -11.10 -3.69
CA ARG A 311 2.40 -11.92 -4.54
C ARG A 311 2.90 -13.18 -3.84
N ASN A 312 2.73 -13.29 -2.52
CA ASN A 312 3.02 -14.49 -1.74
C ASN A 312 1.74 -14.98 -1.06
N GLU A 313 1.14 -16.06 -1.59
CA GLU A 313 -0.17 -16.55 -1.15
C GLU A 313 -0.19 -16.95 0.34
N LYS A 314 0.91 -17.53 0.85
CA LYS A 314 1.02 -17.89 2.27
C LYS A 314 1.04 -16.64 3.15
N LEU A 315 1.81 -15.64 2.76
CA LEU A 315 1.88 -14.37 3.48
C LEU A 315 0.55 -13.63 3.44
N ALA A 316 -0.11 -13.57 2.28
CA ALA A 316 -1.42 -12.96 2.13
C ALA A 316 -2.48 -13.62 3.03
N LEU A 317 -2.48 -14.95 3.10
CA LEU A 317 -3.35 -15.70 4.00
C LEU A 317 -3.03 -15.44 5.47
N ALA A 318 -1.74 -15.42 5.84
CA ALA A 318 -1.30 -15.14 7.20
C ALA A 318 -1.71 -13.71 7.64
N TYR A 319 -1.50 -12.71 6.78
CA TYR A 319 -1.94 -11.34 7.04
C TYR A 319 -3.46 -11.21 7.12
N SER A 320 -4.22 -11.94 6.28
CA SER A 320 -5.67 -11.99 6.42
C SER A 320 -6.08 -12.49 7.80
N LYS A 321 -5.50 -13.60 8.28
CA LYS A 321 -5.81 -14.15 9.60
C LYS A 321 -5.40 -13.23 10.75
N LEU A 322 -4.28 -12.52 10.60
CA LEU A 322 -3.71 -11.71 11.67
C LEU A 322 -4.39 -10.34 11.81
N TYR A 323 -4.82 -9.74 10.70
CA TYR A 323 -5.26 -8.35 10.67
C TYR A 323 -6.75 -8.15 10.39
N VAL A 324 -7.43 -9.13 9.80
CA VAL A 324 -8.88 -9.10 9.59
C VAL A 324 -9.56 -9.70 10.82
N TYR A 325 -10.28 -8.88 11.58
CA TYR A 325 -10.81 -9.21 12.91
C TYR A 325 -12.28 -9.69 12.89
N TRP A 326 -12.81 -10.00 11.71
CA TRP A 326 -14.15 -10.55 11.52
C TRP A 326 -14.07 -11.73 10.56
N ASN A 327 -15.13 -12.55 10.53
CA ASN A 327 -15.28 -13.56 9.50
C ASN A 327 -15.69 -12.88 8.19
N ILE A 328 -14.79 -12.84 7.20
CA ILE A 328 -15.04 -12.17 5.91
C ILE A 328 -16.28 -12.74 5.21
N GLU A 329 -16.62 -14.01 5.43
CA GLU A 329 -17.78 -14.64 4.82
C GLU A 329 -19.11 -13.97 5.21
N GLU A 330 -19.16 -13.33 6.37
CA GLU A 330 -20.34 -12.61 6.89
C GLU A 330 -20.64 -11.31 6.12
N ASP A 331 -19.74 -10.84 5.25
CA ASP A 331 -19.99 -9.63 4.46
C ASP A 331 -20.97 -9.87 3.29
N GLY A 332 -21.43 -11.10 3.06
CA GLY A 332 -22.53 -11.44 2.13
C GLY A 332 -22.25 -11.23 0.63
N TYR A 333 -21.03 -10.84 0.24
CA TYR A 333 -20.69 -10.58 -1.17
C TYR A 333 -20.93 -11.77 -2.10
N CYS A 334 -20.82 -12.99 -1.56
CA CYS A 334 -20.83 -14.22 -2.34
C CYS A 334 -22.20 -14.89 -2.46
N ASP A 335 -23.24 -14.32 -1.85
CA ASP A 335 -24.57 -14.95 -1.77
C ASP A 335 -25.20 -15.18 -3.16
N ALA A 336 -24.84 -14.34 -4.13
CA ALA A 336 -25.29 -14.43 -5.52
C ALA A 336 -24.56 -15.53 -6.33
N PHE A 337 -23.46 -16.07 -5.81
CA PHE A 337 -22.63 -17.05 -6.53
C PHE A 337 -22.89 -18.47 -6.03
N GLU A 338 -22.85 -19.40 -6.97
CA GLU A 338 -22.74 -20.82 -6.69
C GLU A 338 -21.26 -21.23 -6.82
N THR A 339 -20.71 -21.87 -5.79
CA THR A 339 -19.28 -22.18 -5.69
C THR A 339 -18.99 -23.67 -5.92
N ARG A 340 -17.78 -23.95 -6.42
CA ARG A 340 -17.23 -25.28 -6.66
C ARG A 340 -15.80 -25.34 -6.17
N GLN A 341 -15.49 -26.42 -5.46
CA GLN A 341 -14.15 -26.72 -4.94
C GLN A 341 -13.39 -27.62 -5.91
N ASP A 342 -12.06 -27.54 -5.84
CA ASP A 342 -11.08 -28.30 -6.64
C ASP A 342 -11.31 -28.24 -8.16
N LEU A 343 -11.89 -27.14 -8.64
CA LEU A 343 -12.36 -27.00 -10.01
C LEU A 343 -12.15 -25.59 -10.56
N ASP A 344 -11.48 -25.49 -11.70
CA ASP A 344 -11.48 -24.30 -12.54
C ASP A 344 -12.62 -24.41 -13.55
N LEU A 345 -13.74 -23.74 -13.27
CA LEU A 345 -14.94 -23.78 -14.13
C LEU A 345 -14.73 -23.08 -15.48
N PHE A 346 -13.79 -22.14 -15.54
CA PHE A 346 -13.59 -21.23 -16.66
C PHE A 346 -12.15 -21.33 -17.18
N PHE A 347 -11.60 -22.55 -17.22
CA PHE A 347 -10.19 -22.78 -17.51
C PHE A 347 -9.79 -22.16 -18.86
N LYS A 348 -8.98 -21.09 -18.80
CA LYS A 348 -8.55 -20.27 -19.95
C LYS A 348 -9.69 -19.66 -20.78
N GLN A 349 -10.81 -19.34 -20.13
CA GLN A 349 -11.98 -18.75 -20.78
C GLN A 349 -12.43 -17.49 -20.05
N CYS A 350 -12.94 -16.53 -20.83
CA CYS A 350 -13.66 -15.34 -20.36
C CYS A 350 -12.92 -14.46 -19.35
N ASP A 351 -11.59 -14.50 -19.31
CA ASP A 351 -10.80 -13.74 -18.34
C ASP A 351 -10.93 -12.24 -18.58
N MET A 352 -11.46 -11.52 -17.58
CA MET A 352 -11.39 -10.06 -17.48
C MET A 352 -10.00 -9.59 -17.03
N GLY A 353 -9.25 -10.50 -16.41
CA GLY A 353 -7.94 -10.25 -15.85
C GLY A 353 -7.75 -10.93 -14.49
N LYS A 354 -6.49 -11.01 -14.08
CA LYS A 354 -6.09 -11.45 -12.75
C LYS A 354 -6.12 -10.27 -11.78
N THR A 355 -6.75 -10.43 -10.63
CA THR A 355 -6.73 -9.46 -9.52
C THR A 355 -5.80 -9.92 -8.41
N GLY A 356 -5.48 -9.00 -7.49
CA GLY A 356 -4.62 -9.23 -6.33
C GLY A 356 -5.38 -9.69 -5.08
N GLU A 357 -6.54 -10.32 -5.26
CA GLU A 357 -7.34 -10.78 -4.12
C GLU A 357 -6.68 -12.01 -3.47
N ILE A 358 -6.87 -12.11 -2.15
CA ILE A 358 -6.00 -12.90 -1.27
C ILE A 358 -6.61 -14.24 -0.85
N THR A 359 -7.92 -14.41 -1.06
CA THR A 359 -8.69 -15.61 -0.75
C THR A 359 -9.77 -15.85 -1.80
N ALA A 360 -10.33 -17.06 -1.85
CA ALA A 360 -11.50 -17.34 -2.68
C ALA A 360 -12.69 -16.40 -2.39
N TYR A 361 -12.93 -16.08 -1.12
CA TYR A 361 -13.98 -15.14 -0.74
C TYR A 361 -13.70 -13.71 -1.22
N THR A 362 -12.49 -13.19 -1.04
CA THR A 362 -12.14 -11.85 -1.54
C THR A 362 -12.14 -11.80 -3.07
N CYS A 363 -11.79 -12.90 -3.73
CA CYS A 363 -11.93 -13.04 -5.19
C CYS A 363 -13.37 -12.91 -5.66
N CYS A 364 -14.26 -13.66 -4.99
CA CYS A 364 -15.70 -13.58 -5.20
C CYS A 364 -16.25 -12.17 -4.93
N ALA A 365 -15.86 -11.55 -3.82
CA ALA A 365 -16.29 -10.20 -3.47
C ALA A 365 -15.85 -9.16 -4.50
N SER A 366 -14.64 -9.30 -5.02
CA SER A 366 -14.12 -8.48 -6.12
C SER A 366 -14.94 -8.66 -7.40
N CYS A 367 -15.42 -9.88 -7.68
CA CYS A 367 -16.37 -10.11 -8.78
C CYS A 367 -17.72 -9.44 -8.51
N ALA A 368 -18.28 -9.61 -7.31
CA ALA A 368 -19.61 -9.13 -6.93
C ALA A 368 -19.76 -7.62 -7.11
N VAL A 369 -18.69 -6.85 -6.89
CA VAL A 369 -18.70 -5.39 -7.04
C VAL A 369 -18.17 -4.90 -8.40
N ARG A 370 -17.69 -5.80 -9.26
CA ARG A 370 -17.10 -5.43 -10.55
C ARG A 370 -18.14 -5.46 -11.66
N PRO A 371 -18.43 -4.31 -12.32
CA PRO A 371 -19.32 -4.28 -13.46
C PRO A 371 -18.92 -5.29 -14.54
N GLY A 372 -19.88 -6.08 -15.00
CA GLY A 372 -19.69 -7.10 -16.03
C GLY A 372 -19.05 -8.41 -15.57
N CYS A 373 -18.68 -8.55 -14.29
CA CYS A 373 -18.23 -9.83 -13.76
C CYS A 373 -19.41 -10.78 -13.53
N LYS A 374 -19.29 -12.00 -14.06
CA LYS A 374 -20.31 -13.06 -14.06
C LYS A 374 -19.83 -14.36 -13.40
N GLY A 375 -18.53 -14.47 -13.16
CA GLY A 375 -17.91 -15.60 -12.50
C GLY A 375 -16.49 -15.30 -12.07
N TRP A 376 -15.90 -16.21 -11.32
CA TRP A 376 -14.54 -16.07 -10.79
C TRP A 376 -13.89 -17.42 -10.54
N THR A 377 -12.56 -17.44 -10.52
CA THR A 377 -11.75 -18.59 -10.15
C THR A 377 -10.58 -18.13 -9.29
N PHE A 378 -10.44 -18.69 -8.10
CA PHE A 378 -9.30 -18.54 -7.22
C PHE A 378 -8.47 -19.83 -7.25
N ALA A 379 -7.26 -19.76 -7.79
CA ALA A 379 -6.32 -20.88 -7.81
C ALA A 379 -4.91 -20.36 -7.54
N ASN A 380 -4.17 -19.98 -8.58
CA ASN A 380 -2.90 -19.24 -8.46
C ASN A 380 -3.16 -17.72 -8.50
N GLY A 381 -3.96 -17.26 -7.53
CA GLY A 381 -4.58 -15.94 -7.48
C GLY A 381 -5.98 -15.88 -8.08
N CYS A 382 -6.58 -14.69 -8.06
CA CYS A 382 -7.96 -14.46 -8.44
C CYS A 382 -8.13 -14.07 -9.91
N TRP A 383 -9.00 -14.77 -10.62
CA TRP A 383 -9.34 -14.53 -12.02
C TRP A 383 -10.83 -14.21 -12.12
N LEU A 384 -11.15 -13.01 -12.63
CA LEU A 384 -12.54 -12.57 -12.82
C LEU A 384 -13.00 -12.89 -14.24
N LYS A 385 -14.28 -13.25 -14.39
CA LYS A 385 -14.85 -13.79 -15.63
C LYS A 385 -16.03 -12.95 -16.11
N ASN A 386 -16.12 -12.71 -17.42
CA ASN A 386 -17.20 -11.89 -18.02
C ASN A 386 -18.27 -12.70 -18.77
N CYS A 387 -18.29 -14.02 -18.63
CA CYS A 387 -19.30 -14.87 -19.26
C CYS A 387 -20.05 -15.70 -18.21
N ASP A 388 -21.28 -16.06 -18.54
CA ASP A 388 -22.09 -16.98 -17.73
C ASP A 388 -21.50 -18.38 -17.81
N TYR A 389 -21.65 -19.16 -16.73
CA TYR A 389 -21.32 -20.57 -16.76
C TYR A 389 -22.44 -21.37 -17.45
N ASP A 390 -22.07 -22.08 -18.52
CA ASP A 390 -22.96 -23.02 -19.20
C ASP A 390 -22.38 -24.44 -19.09
N PRO A 391 -23.01 -25.34 -18.32
CA PRO A 391 -22.55 -26.72 -18.17
C PRO A 391 -22.39 -27.50 -19.49
N GLN A 392 -23.08 -27.12 -20.56
CA GLN A 392 -23.03 -27.83 -21.84
C GLN A 392 -21.82 -27.46 -22.69
N SER A 393 -21.38 -26.20 -22.61
CA SER A 393 -20.24 -25.69 -23.38
C SER A 393 -18.97 -25.49 -22.56
N ALA A 394 -19.11 -25.44 -21.23
CA ALA A 394 -17.98 -25.31 -20.32
C ALA A 394 -16.99 -26.46 -20.45
N ARG A 395 -15.71 -26.13 -20.27
CA ARG A 395 -14.61 -27.09 -20.26
C ARG A 395 -13.90 -27.01 -18.91
N PRO A 396 -14.59 -27.38 -17.81
CA PRO A 396 -14.01 -27.26 -16.49
C PRO A 396 -12.78 -28.17 -16.36
N LYS A 397 -11.78 -27.71 -15.61
CA LYS A 397 -10.58 -28.47 -15.36
C LYS A 397 -10.44 -28.74 -13.87
N SER A 398 -10.34 -30.02 -13.51
CA SER A 398 -9.98 -30.42 -12.14
C SER A 398 -8.63 -29.79 -11.77
N HIS A 399 -8.61 -29.07 -10.66
CA HIS A 399 -7.42 -28.43 -10.13
C HIS A 399 -7.54 -28.40 -8.61
N ALA A 400 -6.78 -29.26 -7.92
CA ALA A 400 -6.76 -29.29 -6.47
C ALA A 400 -6.43 -27.90 -5.90
N GLY A 401 -7.21 -27.45 -4.92
CA GLY A 401 -7.12 -26.13 -4.29
C GLY A 401 -7.81 -24.98 -5.05
N ALA A 402 -8.27 -25.20 -6.28
CA ALA A 402 -9.00 -24.17 -7.03
C ALA A 402 -10.44 -24.03 -6.53
N VAL A 403 -10.91 -22.81 -6.32
CA VAL A 403 -12.30 -22.50 -6.01
C VAL A 403 -12.86 -21.63 -7.12
N SER A 404 -13.95 -22.05 -7.76
CA SER A 404 -14.63 -21.23 -8.76
C SER A 404 -16.05 -20.91 -8.34
N GLY A 405 -16.55 -19.76 -8.77
CA GLY A 405 -17.95 -19.39 -8.60
C GLY A 405 -18.55 -18.78 -9.87
N TYR A 406 -19.85 -18.99 -10.05
CA TYR A 406 -20.62 -18.40 -11.14
C TYR A 406 -21.95 -17.88 -10.60
N LEU A 407 -22.54 -16.87 -11.24
CA LEU A 407 -23.82 -16.33 -10.80
C LEU A 407 -24.91 -17.40 -10.84
N LYS A 408 -25.71 -17.49 -9.78
CA LYS A 408 -26.92 -18.32 -9.75
C LYS A 408 -27.86 -17.84 -10.87
N GLN A 409 -28.34 -18.76 -11.70
CA GLN A 409 -29.39 -18.42 -12.66
C GLN A 409 -30.64 -18.02 -11.86
N GLN A 410 -31.22 -16.86 -12.19
CA GLN A 410 -32.46 -16.37 -11.57
C GLN A 410 -33.68 -17.13 -12.08
#